data_AF-A0A9D7SCW4-F1
#
_entry.id   AF-A0A9D7SCW4-F1
#
_cell.length_a   1.000
_cell.length_b   1.000
_cell.length_c   1.000
_cell.angle_alpha   90.00
_cell.angle_beta   90.00
_cell.angle_gamma   90.00
#
_symmetry.space_group_name_H-M   'P 1'
#
loop_
_entity.id
_entity.type
_entity.pdbx_description
1 polymer ?
#
loop_
_entity_poly.entity_id
_entity_poly.type
_entity_poly.pdbx_seq_one_letter_code
_entity_poly.pdbx_strand_id
1 'polypeptide(L)'
;MPSQATLRFSFGLKQVFLETRLAPGEKSTLPEGSRIFRHAFVNTQEAPIGIYRLEFLFPEGLRAQAIREQLPRPKKSEVGPRVLLSKLEDRQAAILQFAGLHQGDDTSMALELVPSQRSFGWLIVGLLIGGLYLVKFKDLVAKKLA
;
A
#
# COMPACT_ATOMS: atom_id res chain seq x y z
N MET A 1 6.42 38.16 2.34
CA MET A 1 6.34 36.95 1.52
C MET A 1 6.31 35.76 2.47
N PRO A 2 5.39 34.79 2.35
CA PRO A 2 5.46 33.59 3.17
C PRO A 2 6.76 32.85 2.81
N SER A 3 7.69 32.79 3.75
CA SER A 3 8.95 32.07 3.60
C SER A 3 8.65 30.58 3.65
N GLN A 4 8.57 29.94 2.47
CA GLN A 4 8.37 28.50 2.38
C GLN A 4 9.72 27.80 2.57
N ALA A 5 9.87 27.08 3.69
CA ALA A 5 11.00 26.18 3.92
C ALA A 5 10.50 24.73 3.80
N THR A 6 11.25 23.88 3.10
CA THR A 6 10.96 22.45 2.99
C THR A 6 12.03 21.67 3.72
N LEU A 7 11.61 20.83 4.65
CA LEU A 7 12.48 19.93 5.42
C LEU A 7 12.18 18.49 5.00
N ARG A 8 13.22 17.72 4.66
CA ARG A 8 13.11 16.29 4.33
C ARG A 8 13.95 15.50 5.32
N PHE A 9 13.30 14.59 6.03
CA PHE A 9 13.94 13.67 6.98
C PHE A 9 13.72 12.23 6.54
N SER A 10 14.73 11.39 6.71
CA SER A 10 14.65 9.95 6.46
C SER A 10 15.36 9.21 7.58
N PHE A 11 14.66 8.28 8.21
CA PHE A 11 15.18 7.49 9.32
C PHE A 11 14.64 6.05 9.24
N GLY A 12 15.50 5.08 9.59
CA GLY A 12 15.13 3.68 9.63
C GLY A 12 14.45 3.34 10.96
N LEU A 13 13.29 2.68 10.91
CA LEU A 13 12.55 2.27 12.10
C LEU A 13 12.36 0.75 12.10
N LYS A 14 12.75 0.07 13.19
CA LYS A 14 12.70 -1.40 13.29
C LYS A 14 11.32 -1.94 13.73
N GLN A 15 10.48 -1.17 14.42
CA GLN A 15 9.29 -1.67 15.11
C GLN A 15 7.96 -0.98 14.72
N VAL A 16 7.86 -0.38 13.53
CA VAL A 16 6.63 0.34 13.12
C VAL A 16 5.51 -0.60 12.67
N PHE A 17 5.88 -1.81 12.27
CA PHE A 17 4.94 -2.80 11.77
C PHE A 17 4.52 -3.70 12.92
N LEU A 18 3.36 -3.40 13.50
CA LEU A 18 2.78 -4.25 14.51
C LEU A 18 2.26 -5.51 13.81
N GLU A 19 2.82 -6.66 14.21
CA GLU A 19 2.20 -7.94 13.90
C GLU A 19 0.82 -7.95 14.54
N THR A 20 -0.20 -8.25 13.75
CA THR A 20 -1.56 -8.33 14.26
C THR A 20 -1.68 -9.57 15.12
N ARG A 21 -1.32 -9.46 16.41
CA ARG A 21 -1.60 -10.48 17.41
C ARG A 21 -3.11 -10.48 17.65
N LEU A 22 -3.79 -11.43 17.03
CA LEU A 22 -5.22 -11.69 17.25
C LEU A 22 -5.44 -12.04 18.73
N ALA A 23 -6.47 -11.47 19.34
CA ALA A 23 -6.91 -11.90 20.67
C ALA A 23 -7.47 -13.34 20.58
N PRO A 24 -7.34 -14.18 21.64
CA PRO A 24 -7.85 -15.54 21.62
C PRO A 24 -9.36 -15.57 21.34
N GLY A 25 -9.78 -16.13 20.22
CA GLY A 25 -11.19 -16.30 19.84
C GLY A 25 -11.70 -15.40 18.71
N GLU A 26 -10.87 -14.48 18.19
CA GLU A 26 -11.27 -13.57 17.11
C GLU A 26 -10.94 -14.15 15.72
N LYS A 27 -11.95 -14.30 14.85
CA LYS A 27 -11.75 -14.78 13.47
C LYS A 27 -11.00 -13.71 12.69
N SER A 28 -9.77 -14.03 12.26
CA SER A 28 -8.97 -13.12 11.42
C SER A 28 -9.71 -12.79 10.13
N THR A 29 -10.02 -11.51 9.92
CA THR A 29 -10.45 -10.99 8.62
C THR A 29 -9.26 -10.59 7.74
N LEU A 30 -8.03 -10.75 8.25
CA LEU A 30 -6.80 -10.38 7.59
C LEU A 30 -6.05 -11.64 7.11
N PRO A 31 -5.38 -11.58 5.94
CA PRO A 31 -4.55 -12.66 5.44
C PRO A 31 -3.42 -13.03 6.42
N GLU A 32 -2.96 -14.27 6.39
CA GLU A 32 -1.86 -14.74 7.24
C GLU A 32 -0.59 -13.91 7.02
N GLY A 33 0.07 -13.53 8.11
CA GLY A 33 1.28 -12.70 8.08
C GLY A 33 1.02 -11.22 7.75
N SER A 34 -0.24 -10.78 7.75
CA SER A 34 -0.58 -9.36 7.64
C SER A 34 -0.02 -8.55 8.81
N ARG A 35 0.38 -7.31 8.49
CA ARG A 35 0.89 -6.32 9.45
C ARG A 35 0.14 -5.03 9.26
N ILE A 36 -0.20 -4.37 10.36
CA ILE A 36 -0.85 -3.06 10.31
C ILE A 36 0.20 -1.99 10.56
N PHE A 37 0.30 -1.07 9.61
CA PHE A 37 1.08 0.13 9.74
C PHE A 37 0.14 1.28 10.11
N ARG A 38 0.42 2.02 11.18
CA ARG A 38 -0.35 3.20 11.61
C ARG A 38 0.57 4.39 11.73
N HIS A 39 0.15 5.51 11.14
CA HIS A 39 0.80 6.80 11.30
C HIS A 39 -0.24 7.87 11.61
N ALA A 40 0.06 8.72 12.58
CA ALA A 40 -0.76 9.87 12.92
C ALA A 40 0.15 11.09 13.13
N PHE A 41 -0.29 12.24 12.65
CA PHE A 41 0.36 13.51 12.80
C PHE A 41 -0.67 14.54 13.25
N VAL A 42 -0.30 15.39 14.21
CA VAL A 42 -1.13 16.50 14.69
C VAL A 42 -0.29 17.76 14.60
N ASN A 43 -0.83 18.80 13.95
CA ASN A 43 -0.15 20.09 13.96
C ASN A 43 -0.38 20.78 15.30
N THR A 44 0.66 20.84 16.13
CA THR A 44 0.62 21.55 17.43
C THR A 44 1.11 23.00 17.32
N GLN A 45 1.64 23.41 16.17
CA GLN A 45 2.13 24.76 15.94
C GLN A 45 0.97 25.72 15.63
N GLU A 46 1.10 26.98 16.04
CA GLU A 46 0.13 28.03 15.70
C GLU A 46 0.10 28.33 14.19
N ALA A 47 1.23 28.14 13.50
CA ALA A 47 1.34 28.36 12.07
C ALA A 47 0.72 27.19 11.28
N PRO A 48 -0.07 27.47 10.22
CA PRO A 48 -0.61 26.43 9.36
C PRO A 48 0.49 25.78 8.51
N ILE A 49 0.48 24.45 8.40
CA ILE A 49 1.34 23.73 7.47
C ILE A 49 0.66 23.75 6.10
N GLY A 50 1.25 24.48 5.16
CA GLY A 50 0.72 24.61 3.80
C GLY A 50 0.62 23.27 3.07
N ILE A 51 1.70 22.49 3.07
CA ILE A 51 1.75 21.14 2.46
C ILE A 51 2.47 20.21 3.43
N TYR A 52 1.76 19.18 3.88
CA TYR A 52 2.29 18.05 4.61
C TYR A 52 2.44 16.87 3.65
N ARG A 53 3.66 16.33 3.51
CA ARG A 53 3.94 15.13 2.74
C ARG A 53 4.83 14.21 3.53
N LEU A 54 4.40 12.96 3.69
CA LEU A 54 5.15 11.91 4.37
C LEU A 54 5.18 10.67 3.49
N GLU A 55 6.37 10.18 3.19
CA GLU A 55 6.59 9.00 2.38
C GLU A 55 7.18 7.89 3.24
N PHE A 56 6.50 6.74 3.27
CA PHE A 56 6.97 5.55 3.96
C PHE A 56 7.33 4.48 2.95
N LEU A 57 8.58 4.04 3.03
CA LEU A 57 9.08 2.90 2.29
C LEU A 57 8.81 1.62 3.09
N PHE A 58 8.14 0.64 2.49
CA PHE A 58 7.88 -0.63 3.17
C PHE A 58 9.13 -1.51 3.21
N PRO A 59 9.23 -2.40 4.22
CA PRO A 59 10.24 -3.44 4.25
C PRO A 59 10.15 -4.33 3.00
N GLU A 60 11.28 -4.92 2.64
CA GLU A 60 11.32 -5.89 1.55
C GLU A 60 10.35 -7.04 1.79
N GLY A 61 9.71 -7.50 0.72
CA GLY A 61 8.76 -8.60 0.78
C GLY A 61 7.39 -8.26 1.38
N LEU A 62 7.11 -6.98 1.69
CA LEU A 62 5.77 -6.52 2.10
C LEU A 62 5.16 -5.58 1.06
N ARG A 63 3.84 -5.68 0.91
CA ARG A 63 3.04 -4.83 0.01
C ARG A 63 1.78 -4.34 0.70
N ALA A 64 1.36 -3.10 0.44
CA ALA A 64 0.07 -2.61 0.91
C ALA A 64 -1.07 -3.24 0.09
N GLN A 65 -1.98 -3.93 0.77
CA GLN A 65 -3.17 -4.50 0.17
C GLN A 65 -4.36 -3.54 0.24
N ALA A 66 -4.55 -2.89 1.38
CA ALA A 66 -5.69 -2.02 1.63
C ALA A 66 -5.32 -0.82 2.52
N ILE A 67 -5.97 0.31 2.25
CA ILE A 67 -5.99 1.46 3.15
C ILE A 67 -7.19 1.23 4.08
N ARG A 68 -6.91 0.96 5.35
CA ARG A 68 -7.95 0.60 6.35
C ARG A 68 -8.60 1.84 6.94
N GLU A 69 -7.78 2.82 7.29
CA GLU A 69 -8.25 4.07 7.89
C GLU A 69 -7.48 5.23 7.28
N GLN A 70 -8.19 6.33 7.05
CA GLN A 70 -7.62 7.59 6.60
C GLN A 70 -8.39 8.71 7.29
N LEU A 71 -7.69 9.51 8.08
CA LEU A 71 -8.24 10.72 8.69
C LEU A 71 -7.48 11.97 8.24
N PRO A 72 -8.19 13.10 8.05
CA PRO A 72 -9.64 13.23 7.94
C PRO A 72 -10.21 12.41 6.76
N ARG A 73 -11.48 12.00 6.86
CA ARG A 73 -12.11 11.22 5.78
C ARG A 73 -12.06 12.01 4.47
N PRO A 74 -11.64 11.40 3.36
CA PRO A 74 -11.52 12.10 2.09
C PRO A 74 -12.87 12.67 1.66
N LYS A 75 -12.90 13.97 1.33
CA LYS A 75 -14.09 14.60 0.75
C LYS A 75 -14.14 14.32 -0.75
N LYS A 76 -15.34 14.15 -1.31
CA LYS A 76 -15.54 13.96 -2.76
C LYS A 76 -15.00 15.12 -3.62
N SER A 77 -14.78 16.29 -3.01
CA SER A 77 -14.27 17.51 -3.65
C SER A 77 -12.74 17.63 -3.65
N GLU A 78 -12.01 16.64 -3.12
CA GLU A 78 -10.54 16.68 -3.10
C GLU A 78 -9.95 16.31 -4.46
N VAL A 79 -8.96 17.08 -4.90
CA VAL A 79 -8.31 16.98 -6.22
C VAL A 79 -7.49 15.69 -6.39
N GLY A 80 -7.16 14.99 -5.30
CA GLY A 80 -6.42 13.73 -5.37
C GLY A 80 -6.49 12.88 -4.10
N PRO A 81 -6.00 11.63 -4.17
CA PRO A 81 -5.94 10.75 -3.01
C PRO A 81 -4.96 11.32 -1.98
N ARG A 82 -5.33 11.31 -0.70
CA ARG A 82 -4.38 11.68 0.37
C ARG A 82 -3.36 10.60 0.64
N VAL A 83 -3.73 9.34 0.42
CA VAL A 83 -2.81 8.21 0.51
C VAL A 83 -2.58 7.69 -0.90
N LEU A 84 -1.34 7.82 -1.37
CA LEU A 84 -0.89 7.30 -2.66
C LEU A 84 0.01 6.11 -2.41
N LEU A 85 -0.28 4.99 -3.08
CA LEU A 85 0.64 3.86 -3.12
C LEU A 85 1.61 4.08 -4.28
N SER A 86 2.90 4.16 -3.99
CA SER A 86 3.96 4.32 -4.97
C SER A 86 4.93 3.12 -4.93
N LYS A 87 5.85 3.06 -5.88
CA LYS A 87 6.95 2.11 -5.90
C LYS A 87 8.26 2.89 -5.94
N LEU A 88 9.18 2.57 -5.05
CA LEU A 88 10.49 3.19 -4.93
C LEU A 88 11.54 2.10 -4.74
N GLU A 89 12.58 2.08 -5.60
CA GLU A 89 13.72 1.15 -5.46
C GLU A 89 13.29 -0.31 -5.24
N ASP A 90 12.41 -0.80 -6.11
CA ASP A 90 11.81 -2.15 -6.04
C ASP A 90 10.95 -2.50 -4.82
N ARG A 91 10.80 -1.57 -3.89
CA ARG A 91 9.92 -1.68 -2.74
C ARG A 91 8.65 -0.87 -2.96
N GLN A 92 7.55 -1.30 -2.36
CA GLN A 92 6.34 -0.49 -2.36
C GLN A 92 6.45 0.57 -1.27
N ALA A 93 5.89 1.74 -1.53
CA ALA A 93 5.85 2.86 -0.61
C ALA A 93 4.42 3.43 -0.53
N ALA A 94 4.15 4.17 0.54
CA ALA A 94 2.94 4.95 0.69
C ALA A 94 3.27 6.40 1.00
N ILE A 95 2.59 7.31 0.32
CA ILE A 95 2.71 8.75 0.51
C ILE A 95 1.41 9.24 1.13
N LEU A 96 1.49 9.80 2.34
CA LEU A 96 0.44 10.59 2.95
C LEU A 96 0.66 12.05 2.58
N GLN A 97 -0.32 12.68 1.95
CA GLN A 97 -0.29 14.09 1.55
C GLN A 97 -1.56 14.81 2.04
N PHE A 98 -1.36 15.97 2.66
CA PHE A 98 -2.42 16.83 3.14
C PHE A 98 -2.04 18.30 2.95
N ALA A 99 -2.99 19.15 2.56
CA ALA A 99 -2.75 20.57 2.35
C ALA A 99 -3.59 21.39 3.34
N GLY A 100 -3.00 22.46 3.88
CA GLY A 100 -3.68 23.38 4.79
C GLY A 100 -4.01 22.77 6.14
N LEU A 101 -3.00 22.23 6.84
CA LEU A 101 -3.15 21.68 8.18
C LEU A 101 -3.05 22.81 9.22
N HIS A 102 -4.16 23.17 9.85
CA HIS A 102 -4.21 24.22 10.87
C HIS A 102 -3.83 23.66 12.25
N GLN A 103 -3.65 24.55 13.22
CA GLN A 103 -3.38 24.14 14.60
C GLN A 103 -4.52 23.26 15.14
N GLY A 104 -4.17 22.10 15.69
CA GLY A 104 -5.11 21.12 16.21
C GLY A 104 -5.68 20.16 15.17
N ASP A 105 -5.43 20.37 13.87
CA ASP A 105 -5.80 19.41 12.84
C ASP A 105 -4.91 18.16 12.94
N ASP A 106 -5.54 17.00 12.81
CA ASP A 106 -4.86 15.72 12.71
C ASP A 106 -4.86 15.21 11.27
N THR A 107 -3.88 14.37 10.93
CA THR A 107 -3.93 13.52 9.75
C THR A 107 -3.35 12.15 10.08
N SER A 108 -4.04 11.10 9.70
CA SER A 108 -3.59 9.74 9.96
C SER A 108 -3.90 8.79 8.82
N MET A 109 -3.11 7.72 8.76
CA MET A 109 -3.35 6.59 7.88
C MET A 109 -3.09 5.28 8.60
N ALA A 110 -3.93 4.28 8.30
CA ALA A 110 -3.68 2.89 8.63
C ALA A 110 -3.64 2.07 7.34
N LEU A 111 -2.54 1.36 7.14
CA LEU A 111 -2.29 0.51 5.98
C LEU A 111 -2.19 -0.95 6.42
N GLU A 112 -2.84 -1.82 5.67
CA GLU A 112 -2.66 -3.25 5.77
C GLU A 112 -1.56 -3.68 4.81
N LEU A 113 -0.48 -4.18 5.39
CA LEU A 113 0.63 -4.77 4.65
C LEU A 113 0.50 -6.29 4.67
N VAL A 114 0.69 -6.91 3.51
CA VAL A 114 0.73 -8.36 3.36
C VAL A 114 2.03 -8.80 2.72
N PRO A 115 2.46 -10.06 2.95
CA PRO A 115 3.58 -10.63 2.24
C PRO A 115 3.39 -10.53 0.72
N SER A 116 4.41 -9.98 0.04
CA SER A 116 4.49 -9.93 -1.41
C SER A 116 4.92 -11.29 -1.95
N GLN A 117 4.03 -12.28 -1.89
CA GLN A 117 4.29 -13.56 -2.55
C GLN A 117 4.13 -13.39 -4.06
N ARG A 118 5.23 -13.59 -4.80
CA ARG A 118 5.16 -13.81 -6.26
C ARG A 118 4.65 -15.22 -6.48
N SER A 119 3.48 -15.33 -7.10
CA SER A 119 2.80 -16.61 -7.36
C SER A 119 3.42 -17.34 -8.56
N PHE A 120 4.69 -17.76 -8.45
CA PHE A 120 5.38 -18.51 -9.49
C PHE A 120 4.71 -19.85 -9.81
N GLY A 121 4.09 -20.50 -8.82
CA GLY A 121 3.35 -21.75 -9.02
C GLY A 121 2.18 -21.58 -9.99
N TRP A 122 1.42 -20.50 -9.88
CA TRP A 122 0.32 -20.20 -10.81
C TRP A 122 0.81 -19.89 -12.23
N LEU A 123 2.00 -19.29 -12.36
CA LEU A 123 2.61 -19.06 -13.67
C LEU A 123 2.97 -20.37 -14.36
N ILE A 124 3.53 -21.34 -13.61
CA ILE A 124 3.83 -22.68 -14.14
C ILE A 124 2.54 -23.42 -14.54
N VAL A 125 1.50 -23.36 -13.70
CA VAL A 125 0.19 -23.96 -14.02
C VAL A 125 -0.40 -23.34 -15.29
N GLY A 126 -0.36 -22.01 -15.41
CA GLY A 126 -0.81 -21.30 -16.61
C GLY A 126 -0.04 -21.73 -17.86
N LEU A 127 1.27 -21.92 -17.75
CA LEU A 127 2.12 -22.40 -18.85
C LEU A 127 1.74 -23.81 -19.29
N LEU A 128 1.50 -24.72 -18.34
CA LEU A 128 1.09 -26.10 -18.62
C LEU A 128 -0.29 -26.16 -19.31
N ILE A 129 -1.26 -25.37 -18.83
CA ILE A 129 -2.59 -25.29 -19.45
C ILE A 129 -2.49 -24.71 -20.86
N GLY A 130 -1.70 -23.65 -21.05
CA GLY A 130 -1.44 -23.05 -22.36
C GLY A 130 -0.78 -24.02 -23.34
N GLY A 131 0.21 -24.79 -22.88
CA GLY A 131 0.86 -25.84 -23.67
C GLY A 131 -0.11 -26.95 -24.08
N LEU A 132 -0.93 -27.43 -23.13
CA LEU A 132 -1.95 -28.45 -23.41
C LEU A 132 -2.99 -27.94 -24.42
N TYR A 133 -3.40 -26.68 -24.29
CA TYR A 133 -4.32 -26.03 -25.22
C TYR A 133 -3.74 -25.98 -26.64
N LEU A 134 -2.48 -25.57 -26.79
CA LEU A 134 -1.81 -25.50 -28.10
C LEU A 134 -1.71 -26.88 -28.77
N VAL A 135 -1.42 -27.94 -28.01
CA VAL A 135 -1.38 -29.30 -28.54
C VAL A 135 -2.75 -29.73 -29.03
N LYS A 136 -3.80 -29.55 -28.20
CA LYS A 136 -5.18 -29.87 -28.60
C LYS A 136 -5.65 -29.04 -29.79
N PHE A 137 -5.27 -27.77 -29.85
CA PHE A 137 -5.60 -26.89 -30.97
C PHE A 137 -4.93 -27.35 -32.26
N LYS A 138 -3.64 -27.72 -32.20
CA LYS A 138 -2.92 -28.31 -33.34
C LYS A 138 -3.60 -29.58 -33.83
N ASP A 139 -4.00 -30.46 -32.93
CA ASP A 139 -4.67 -31.72 -33.29
C ASP A 139 -6.04 -31.50 -33.92
N LEU A 140 -6.80 -30.49 -33.47
CA LEU A 140 -8.07 -30.09 -34.07
C LEU A 140 -7.91 -29.51 -35.48
N VAL A 141 -6.88 -28.69 -35.69
CA VAL A 141 -6.58 -28.13 -37.03
C VAL A 141 -6.10 -29.23 -37.98
N ALA A 142 -5.23 -30.12 -37.52
CA ALA A 142 -4.72 -31.24 -38.31
C ALA A 142 -5.83 -32.23 -38.72
N LYS A 143 -6.77 -32.54 -37.81
CA LYS A 143 -7.95 -33.37 -38.12
C LYS A 143 -8.94 -32.73 -39.11
N LYS A 144 -8.93 -31.40 -39.25
CA LYS A 144 -9.84 -30.68 -40.15
C LYS A 144 -9.26 -30.51 -41.57
N LEU A 145 -7.97 -30.75 -41.74
CA LEU A 145 -7.23 -30.67 -43.01
C LEU A 145 -6.98 -32.05 -43.65
N ALA A 146 -7.32 -33.14 -42.96
CA ALA A 146 -7.34 -34.52 -43.47
C ALA A 146 -8.77 -34.91 -43.85
#